data_AF-A0A1G2W0L3-F1
#
_entry.id   AF-A0A1G2W0L3-F1
#
_cell.length_a   1.000
_cell.length_b   1.000
_cell.length_c   1.000
_cell.angle_alpha   90.00
_cell.angle_beta   90.00
_cell.angle_gamma   90.00
#
_symmetry.space_group_name_H-M   'P 1'
#
loop_
_entity.id
_entity.type
_entity.pdbx_description
1 polymer ?
#
loop_
_entity_poly.entity_id
_entity_poly.type
_entity_poly.pdbx_seq_one_letter_code
_entity_poly.pdbx_strand_id
1 'polypeptide(L)'
;MFETIRALRKPSRRDIALQNAGLGGILLLLVAVPAIDVYRTWAGARAEKAAWTIEGPPCPVVERASSAVVGHKRPKTFTYNKITFTRHLGDVSCAAFREDGFMNPENYSVCQFSGPGAVTVEFLGRSVTFQPGPGKRTTVTVRDGRATCVVAGWFARRPRSYRMRDV
;
A
#
# COMPACT_ATOMS: atom_id res chain seq x y z
N MET A 1 37.35 64.83 13.70
CA MET A 1 36.98 63.57 13.03
C MET A 1 37.59 62.44 13.84
N PHE A 2 36.95 62.06 14.97
CA PHE A 2 37.54 61.14 15.95
C PHE A 2 36.90 59.75 15.80
N GLU A 3 37.73 58.81 15.35
CA GLU A 3 37.46 57.38 15.29
C GLU A 3 37.09 56.85 16.68
N THR A 4 35.90 56.30 16.79
CA THR A 4 35.50 55.52 17.97
C THR A 4 35.95 54.08 17.74
N ILE A 5 37.18 53.77 18.16
CA ILE A 5 37.68 52.40 18.19
C ILE A 5 36.86 51.63 19.25
N ARG A 6 35.84 50.88 18.81
CA ARG A 6 35.16 49.91 19.68
C ARG A 6 36.20 48.91 20.18
N ALA A 7 36.50 48.98 21.47
CA ALA A 7 37.28 47.96 22.15
C ALA A 7 36.64 46.59 21.89
N LEU A 8 37.33 45.74 21.13
CA LEU A 8 36.92 44.38 20.87
C LEU A 8 37.01 43.60 22.19
N ARG A 9 35.86 43.49 22.87
CA ARG A 9 35.73 42.69 24.09
C ARG A 9 36.11 41.24 23.75
N LYS A 10 37.20 40.74 24.33
CA LYS A 10 37.67 39.36 24.11
C LYS A 10 36.55 38.41 24.55
N PRO A 11 36.08 37.49 23.69
CA PRO A 11 34.97 36.60 24.04
C PRO A 11 35.35 35.76 25.25
N SER A 12 34.47 35.70 26.25
CA SER A 12 34.74 34.89 27.44
C SER A 12 34.58 33.41 27.11
N ARG A 13 35.21 32.52 27.89
CA ARG A 13 35.04 31.06 27.74
C ARG A 13 33.56 30.63 27.80
N ARG A 14 32.71 31.40 28.50
CA ARG A 14 31.26 31.15 28.58
C ARG A 14 30.55 31.46 27.26
N ASP A 15 30.97 32.50 26.55
CA ASP A 15 30.37 32.89 25.26
C ASP A 15 30.66 31.85 24.18
N ILE A 16 31.90 31.32 24.16
CA ILE A 16 32.31 30.24 23.25
C ILE A 16 31.53 28.95 23.56
N ALA A 17 31.35 28.61 24.85
CA ALA A 17 30.59 27.42 25.24
C ALA A 17 29.12 27.51 24.83
N LEU A 18 28.48 28.67 25.00
CA LEU A 18 27.11 28.92 24.56
C LEU A 18 26.97 28.86 23.04
N GLN A 19 27.93 29.44 22.31
CA GLN A 19 27.95 29.39 20.85
C GLN A 19 28.09 27.96 20.32
N ASN A 20 28.99 27.15 20.91
CA ASN A 20 29.17 25.75 20.54
C ASN A 20 27.94 24.90 20.88
N ALA A 21 27.30 25.15 22.03
CA ALA A 21 26.07 24.47 22.40
C ALA A 21 24.93 24.78 21.42
N GLY A 22 24.80 26.05 21.00
CA GLY A 22 23.84 26.47 19.99
C GLY A 22 24.08 25.81 18.62
N LEU A 23 25.33 25.82 18.15
CA LEU A 23 25.71 25.15 16.89
C LEU A 23 25.47 23.64 16.96
N GLY A 24 25.80 23.00 18.08
CA GLY A 24 25.53 21.58 18.31
C GLY A 24 24.03 21.26 18.27
N GLY A 25 23.21 22.10 18.89
CA GLY A 25 21.74 21.98 18.83
C GLY A 25 21.19 22.10 17.41
N ILE A 26 21.67 23.07 16.63
CA ILE A 26 21.25 23.25 15.22
C ILE A 26 21.68 22.05 14.37
N LEU A 27 22.91 21.58 14.51
CA LEU A 27 23.40 20.40 13.79
C LEU A 27 22.60 19.14 14.13
N LEU A 28 22.25 18.96 15.40
CA LEU A 28 21.42 17.83 15.82
C LEU A 28 20.02 17.90 15.19
N LEU A 29 19.40 19.09 15.13
CA LEU A 29 18.10 19.26 14.46
C LEU A 29 18.19 19.00 12.95
N LEU A 30 19.25 19.46 12.28
CA LEU A 30 19.47 19.24 10.85
C LEU A 30 19.58 17.76 10.49
N VAL A 31 20.08 16.91 11.39
CA VAL A 31 20.14 15.45 11.20
C VAL A 31 18.85 14.76 11.66
N ALA A 32 18.30 15.17 12.80
CA ALA A 32 17.15 14.50 13.41
C ALA A 32 15.87 14.62 12.57
N VAL A 33 15.59 15.80 12.00
CA VAL A 33 14.37 16.03 11.21
C VAL A 33 14.29 15.09 9.98
N PRO A 34 15.28 15.06 9.07
CA PRO A 34 15.21 14.16 7.93
C PRO A 34 15.24 12.67 8.35
N ALA A 35 15.96 12.33 9.42
CA ALA A 35 15.98 10.96 9.93
C ALA A 35 14.59 10.50 10.42
N ILE A 36 13.85 11.38 11.11
CA ILE A 36 12.49 11.11 11.57
C ILE A 36 11.54 10.94 10.38
N ASP A 37 11.64 11.79 9.36
CA ASP A 37 10.78 11.69 8.19
C ASP A 37 11.05 10.41 7.40
N VAL A 38 12.32 10.06 7.18
CA VAL A 38 12.72 8.78 6.56
C VAL A 38 12.15 7.60 7.35
N TYR A 39 12.28 7.63 8.67
CA TYR A 39 11.74 6.58 9.54
C TYR A 39 10.21 6.47 9.42
N ARG A 40 9.49 7.60 9.45
CA ARG A 40 8.03 7.64 9.32
C ARG A 40 7.57 7.10 7.97
N THR A 41 8.23 7.48 6.88
CA THR A 41 7.92 6.97 5.53
C THR A 41 8.15 5.47 5.45
N TRP A 42 9.28 4.98 5.94
CA TRP A 42 9.59 3.55 5.95
C TRP A 42 8.61 2.74 6.81
N ALA A 43 8.33 3.20 8.03
CA ALA A 43 7.39 2.55 8.94
C ALA A 43 5.96 2.54 8.36
N GLY A 44 5.54 3.64 7.73
CA GLY A 44 4.25 3.74 7.04
C GLY A 44 4.11 2.75 5.89
N ALA A 45 5.11 2.69 5.00
CA ALA A 45 5.12 1.74 3.89
C ALA A 45 5.07 0.28 4.37
N ARG A 46 5.78 -0.05 5.45
CA ARG A 46 5.77 -1.38 6.06
C ARG A 46 4.41 -1.71 6.68
N ALA A 47 3.80 -0.76 7.38
CA ALA A 47 2.48 -0.94 7.97
C ALA A 47 1.39 -1.15 6.90
N GLU A 48 1.46 -0.40 5.79
CA GLU A 48 0.56 -0.58 4.66
C GLU A 48 0.75 -1.97 4.03
N LYS A 49 2.00 -2.38 3.74
CA LYS A 49 2.30 -3.72 3.22
C LYS A 49 1.72 -4.82 4.10
N ALA A 50 1.83 -4.68 5.42
CA ALA A 50 1.25 -5.61 6.39
C ALA A 50 -0.29 -5.61 6.35
N ALA A 51 -0.93 -4.45 6.27
CA ALA A 51 -2.40 -4.34 6.17
C ALA A 51 -2.99 -4.95 4.90
N TRP A 52 -2.18 -5.09 3.84
CA TRP A 52 -2.53 -5.75 2.59
C TRP A 52 -2.07 -7.20 2.50
N THR A 53 -1.38 -7.71 3.51
CA THR A 53 -1.05 -9.13 3.65
C THR A 53 -2.25 -9.84 4.27
N ILE A 54 -3.13 -10.34 3.41
CA ILE A 54 -4.35 -11.00 3.82
C ILE A 54 -4.13 -12.51 3.79
N GLU A 55 -4.33 -13.15 4.94
CA GLU A 55 -4.30 -14.60 5.08
C GLU A 55 -5.72 -15.17 5.13
N GLY A 56 -5.89 -16.36 4.57
CA GLY A 56 -7.19 -17.03 4.54
C GLY A 56 -7.14 -18.35 3.76
N PRO A 57 -8.25 -19.09 3.73
CA PRO A 57 -8.32 -20.33 2.98
C PRO A 57 -8.15 -20.06 1.47
N PRO A 58 -7.44 -20.92 0.74
CA PRO A 58 -7.22 -20.74 -0.69
C PRO A 58 -8.54 -20.83 -1.47
N CYS A 59 -8.66 -20.04 -2.53
CA CYS A 59 -9.82 -20.10 -3.42
C CYS A 59 -9.76 -21.36 -4.31
N PRO A 60 -10.91 -22.00 -4.59
CA PRO A 60 -10.99 -23.01 -5.64
C PRO A 60 -10.54 -22.45 -6.99
N VAL A 61 -9.67 -23.17 -7.69
CA VAL A 61 -9.28 -22.89 -9.08
C VAL A 61 -10.15 -23.72 -10.01
N VAL A 62 -10.71 -23.10 -11.03
CA VAL A 62 -11.59 -23.76 -12.01
C VAL A 62 -11.16 -23.38 -13.42
N GLU A 63 -11.40 -24.25 -14.41
CA GLU A 63 -11.15 -23.91 -15.82
C GLU A 63 -12.13 -22.84 -16.33
N ARG A 64 -13.40 -22.95 -15.92
CA ARG A 64 -14.47 -22.04 -16.32
C ARG A 64 -15.34 -21.67 -15.12
N ALA A 65 -15.66 -20.39 -15.00
CA ALA A 65 -16.57 -19.90 -13.97
C ALA A 65 -17.98 -20.48 -14.17
N SER A 66 -18.57 -21.05 -13.13
CA SER A 66 -19.94 -21.56 -13.14
C SER A 66 -20.94 -20.43 -13.23
N SER A 67 -21.93 -20.56 -14.13
CA SER A 67 -23.03 -19.60 -14.31
C SER A 67 -23.81 -19.34 -13.03
N ALA A 68 -23.90 -20.32 -12.13
CA ALA A 68 -24.56 -20.19 -10.82
C ALA A 68 -23.88 -19.15 -9.92
N VAL A 69 -22.58 -18.90 -10.11
CA VAL A 69 -21.77 -18.01 -9.25
C VAL A 69 -21.62 -16.62 -9.85
N VAL A 70 -21.55 -16.50 -11.18
CA VAL A 70 -21.42 -15.22 -11.89
C VAL A 70 -22.76 -14.58 -12.25
N GLY A 71 -23.83 -15.37 -12.33
CA GLY A 71 -25.15 -14.93 -12.79
C GLY A 71 -25.13 -14.48 -14.25
N HIS A 72 -26.16 -13.71 -14.66
CA HIS A 72 -26.31 -13.21 -16.04
C HIS A 72 -25.61 -11.87 -16.30
N LYS A 73 -24.78 -11.38 -15.38
CA LYS A 73 -24.09 -10.09 -15.58
C LYS A 73 -22.91 -10.24 -16.54
N ARG A 74 -22.74 -9.25 -17.41
CA ARG A 74 -21.57 -9.20 -18.29
C ARG A 74 -20.27 -9.09 -17.46
N PRO A 75 -19.20 -9.80 -17.85
CA PRO A 75 -17.90 -9.63 -17.22
C PRO A 75 -17.41 -8.19 -17.37
N LYS A 76 -16.73 -7.71 -16.34
CA LYS A 76 -16.01 -6.44 -16.31
C LYS A 76 -14.53 -6.74 -16.24
N THR A 77 -13.79 -6.21 -17.20
CA THR A 77 -12.35 -6.40 -17.32
C THR A 77 -11.64 -5.08 -17.06
N PHE A 78 -10.53 -5.13 -16.33
CA PHE A 78 -9.66 -3.99 -16.11
C PHE A 78 -8.21 -4.46 -16.01
N THR A 79 -7.27 -3.59 -16.34
CA THR A 79 -5.84 -3.89 -16.28
C THR A 79 -5.19 -3.06 -15.18
N TYR A 80 -4.40 -3.71 -14.33
CA TYR A 80 -3.64 -3.09 -13.25
C TYR A 80 -2.23 -3.68 -13.22
N ASN A 81 -1.20 -2.84 -13.26
CA ASN A 81 0.21 -3.28 -13.27
C ASN A 81 0.51 -4.37 -14.31
N LYS A 82 0.03 -4.20 -15.56
CA LYS A 82 0.15 -5.16 -16.68
C LYS A 82 -0.52 -6.53 -16.44
N ILE A 83 -1.33 -6.65 -15.40
CA ILE A 83 -2.16 -7.83 -15.10
C ILE A 83 -3.60 -7.48 -15.44
N THR A 84 -4.25 -8.31 -16.23
CA THR A 84 -5.65 -8.14 -16.60
C THR A 84 -6.53 -8.97 -15.68
N PHE A 85 -7.51 -8.32 -15.06
CA PHE A 85 -8.45 -8.94 -14.15
C PHE A 85 -9.86 -8.85 -14.73
N THR A 86 -10.55 -9.98 -14.79
CA THR A 86 -11.93 -10.09 -15.23
C THR A 86 -12.80 -10.56 -14.08
N ARG A 87 -13.85 -9.79 -13.76
CA ARG A 87 -14.80 -10.06 -12.66
C ARG A 87 -16.24 -9.87 -13.10
N HIS A 88 -17.18 -10.59 -12.50
CA HIS A 88 -18.61 -10.44 -12.85
C HIS A 88 -19.38 -9.60 -11.82
N LEU A 89 -18.97 -9.69 -10.54
CA LEU A 89 -19.66 -9.06 -9.42
C LEU A 89 -18.67 -8.28 -8.53
N GLY A 90 -19.20 -7.72 -7.44
CA GLY A 90 -18.43 -6.99 -6.43
C GLY A 90 -17.89 -5.64 -6.89
N ASP A 91 -17.12 -4.99 -6.02
CA ASP A 91 -16.19 -3.92 -6.37
C ASP A 91 -14.77 -4.42 -6.15
N VAL A 92 -13.79 -3.66 -6.63
CA VAL A 92 -12.37 -4.01 -6.50
C VAL A 92 -11.58 -2.82 -5.98
N SER A 93 -10.60 -3.09 -5.13
CA SER A 93 -9.57 -2.15 -4.69
C SER A 93 -8.22 -2.82 -4.85
N CYS A 94 -7.30 -2.19 -5.58
CA CYS A 94 -5.98 -2.74 -5.86
C CYS A 94 -4.90 -1.83 -5.31
N ALA A 95 -3.83 -2.44 -4.82
CA ALA A 95 -2.60 -1.78 -4.43
C ALA A 95 -1.39 -2.54 -5.03
N ALA A 96 -0.30 -1.83 -5.25
CA ALA A 96 0.96 -2.39 -5.72
C ALA A 96 2.04 -2.07 -4.70
N PHE A 97 2.86 -3.07 -4.40
CA PHE A 97 3.93 -2.98 -3.42
C PHE A 97 5.23 -3.43 -4.05
N ARG A 98 6.34 -2.86 -3.57
CA ARG A 98 7.68 -3.31 -3.92
C ARG A 98 8.05 -4.51 -3.07
N GLU A 99 8.73 -5.47 -3.66
CA GLU A 99 9.33 -6.56 -2.91
C GLU A 99 10.47 -6.05 -2.03
N ASP A 100 10.68 -6.69 -0.88
CA ASP A 100 11.73 -6.30 0.07
C ASP A 100 13.09 -6.80 -0.44
N GLY A 101 13.69 -6.09 -1.40
CA GLY A 101 14.98 -6.46 -1.98
C GLY A 101 15.73 -5.26 -2.58
N PHE A 102 17.01 -5.11 -2.21
CA PHE A 102 17.88 -4.04 -2.74
C PHE A 102 18.26 -4.28 -4.21
N MET A 103 18.38 -5.55 -4.63
CA MET A 103 18.95 -5.95 -5.92
C MET A 103 17.90 -6.16 -7.03
N ASN A 104 16.62 -6.42 -6.72
CA ASN A 104 15.58 -6.56 -7.74
C ASN A 104 14.20 -6.16 -7.21
N PRO A 105 13.79 -4.89 -7.38
CA PRO A 105 12.51 -4.41 -6.89
C PRO A 105 11.40 -4.75 -7.89
N GLU A 106 10.99 -6.03 -7.94
CA GLU A 106 9.74 -6.36 -8.63
C GLU A 106 8.55 -5.84 -7.83
N ASN A 107 7.58 -5.27 -8.55
CA ASN A 107 6.32 -4.84 -7.97
C ASN A 107 5.34 -6.01 -7.99
N TYR A 108 4.83 -6.40 -6.84
CA TYR A 108 3.70 -7.32 -6.76
C TYR A 108 2.39 -6.55 -6.59
N SER A 109 1.29 -7.14 -7.06
CA SER A 109 -0.03 -6.50 -7.01
C SER A 109 -0.99 -7.30 -6.16
N VAL A 110 -1.75 -6.60 -5.32
CA VAL A 110 -2.79 -7.18 -4.46
C VAL A 110 -4.10 -6.49 -4.78
N CYS A 111 -5.11 -7.26 -5.17
CA CYS A 111 -6.45 -6.77 -5.43
C CYS A 111 -7.46 -7.45 -4.49
N GLN A 112 -8.19 -6.65 -3.73
CA GLN A 112 -9.30 -7.11 -2.90
C GLN A 112 -10.63 -6.91 -3.61
N PHE A 113 -11.46 -7.94 -3.57
CA PHE A 113 -12.77 -7.99 -4.18
C PHE A 113 -13.83 -8.16 -3.10
N SER A 114 -14.88 -7.35 -3.17
CA SER A 114 -15.94 -7.38 -2.16
C SER A 114 -16.87 -8.60 -2.25
N GLY A 115 -16.79 -9.37 -3.34
CA GLY A 115 -17.72 -10.45 -3.67
C GLY A 115 -17.78 -10.70 -5.18
N PRO A 116 -16.68 -11.15 -5.81
CA PRO A 116 -16.58 -11.21 -7.27
C PRO A 116 -17.35 -12.37 -7.89
N GLY A 117 -17.71 -13.40 -7.10
CA GLY A 117 -18.22 -14.68 -7.58
C GLY A 117 -17.11 -15.51 -8.22
N ALA A 118 -16.57 -15.03 -9.33
CA ALA A 118 -15.38 -15.56 -9.99
C ALA A 118 -14.48 -14.40 -10.47
N VAL A 119 -13.17 -14.64 -10.43
CA VAL A 119 -12.14 -13.73 -10.95
C VAL A 119 -11.22 -14.51 -11.87
N THR A 120 -11.07 -14.03 -13.10
CA THR A 120 -10.03 -14.51 -14.02
C THR A 120 -8.88 -13.51 -14.01
N VAL A 121 -7.67 -14.03 -13.82
CA VAL A 121 -6.44 -13.25 -13.76
C VAL A 121 -5.58 -13.66 -14.94
N GLU A 122 -5.18 -12.69 -15.74
CA GLU A 122 -4.33 -12.87 -16.91
C GLU A 122 -3.02 -12.11 -16.71
N PHE A 123 -1.90 -12.83 -16.72
CA PHE A 123 -0.56 -12.30 -16.52
C PHE A 123 0.46 -13.11 -17.32
N LEU A 124 1.42 -12.43 -17.96
CA LEU A 124 2.49 -13.09 -18.74
C LEU A 124 1.97 -14.14 -19.76
N GLY A 125 0.82 -13.87 -20.39
CA GLY A 125 0.18 -14.80 -21.34
C GLY A 125 -0.48 -16.03 -20.70
N ARG A 126 -0.52 -16.13 -19.37
CA ARG A 126 -1.21 -17.19 -18.62
C ARG A 126 -2.52 -16.65 -18.07
N SER A 127 -3.54 -17.50 -18.01
CA SER A 127 -4.82 -17.19 -17.38
C SER A 127 -5.12 -18.19 -16.26
N VAL A 128 -5.64 -17.70 -15.13
CA VAL A 128 -6.09 -18.52 -14.00
C VAL A 128 -7.44 -18.00 -13.55
N THR A 129 -8.43 -18.88 -13.41
CA THR A 129 -9.77 -18.51 -12.91
C THR A 129 -9.97 -19.04 -11.50
N PHE A 130 -10.24 -18.13 -10.57
CA PHE A 130 -10.58 -18.42 -9.18
C PHE A 130 -12.08 -18.28 -8.96
N GLN A 131 -12.68 -19.23 -8.26
CA GLN A 131 -14.11 -19.24 -7.92
C GLN A 131 -14.30 -19.35 -6.39
N PRO A 132 -14.09 -18.24 -5.64
CA PRO A 132 -14.30 -18.19 -4.19
C PRO A 132 -15.76 -18.39 -3.76
N GLY A 133 -16.71 -18.22 -4.67
CA GLY A 133 -18.14 -18.34 -4.42
C GLY A 133 -18.85 -16.99 -4.28
N PRO A 134 -20.19 -16.99 -4.29
CA PRO A 134 -20.99 -15.77 -4.32
C PRO A 134 -20.89 -15.01 -2.98
N GLY A 135 -20.75 -13.69 -3.06
CA GLY A 135 -20.74 -12.79 -1.89
C GLY A 135 -19.54 -12.94 -0.95
N LYS A 136 -18.59 -13.83 -1.25
CA LYS A 136 -17.38 -14.01 -0.45
C LYS A 136 -16.33 -12.96 -0.82
N ARG A 137 -15.82 -12.25 0.19
CA ARG A 137 -14.68 -11.34 0.01
C ARG A 137 -13.44 -12.15 -0.35
N THR A 138 -12.63 -11.61 -1.24
CA THR A 138 -11.52 -12.37 -1.82
C THR A 138 -10.36 -11.44 -2.08
N THR A 139 -9.14 -11.91 -1.80
CA THR A 139 -7.92 -11.19 -2.11
C THR A 139 -7.11 -12.01 -3.10
N VAL A 140 -6.74 -11.39 -4.21
CA VAL A 140 -5.88 -11.98 -5.23
C VAL A 140 -4.55 -11.26 -5.19
N THR A 141 -3.47 -12.02 -5.04
CA THR A 141 -2.10 -11.50 -5.07
C THR A 141 -1.39 -12.07 -6.28
N VAL A 142 -0.74 -11.22 -7.06
CA VAL A 142 0.15 -11.63 -8.15
C VAL A 142 1.56 -11.20 -7.79
N ARG A 143 2.41 -12.19 -7.50
CA ARG A 143 3.80 -12.02 -7.06
C ARG A 143 4.68 -13.05 -7.78
N ASP A 144 5.86 -12.65 -8.23
CA ASP A 144 6.85 -13.52 -8.91
C ASP A 144 6.25 -14.36 -10.05
N GLY A 145 5.37 -13.75 -10.84
CA GLY A 145 4.68 -14.44 -11.94
C GLY A 145 3.75 -15.57 -11.49
N ARG A 146 3.24 -15.53 -10.25
CA ARG A 146 2.24 -16.46 -9.70
C ARG A 146 1.06 -15.69 -9.14
N ALA A 147 -0.15 -16.11 -9.51
CA ALA A 147 -1.38 -15.61 -8.90
C ALA A 147 -1.82 -16.54 -7.77
N THR A 148 -2.04 -15.99 -6.59
CA THR A 148 -2.63 -16.65 -5.43
C THR A 148 -3.94 -15.98 -5.07
N CYS A 149 -4.89 -16.75 -4.54
CA CYS A 149 -6.20 -16.26 -4.15
C CYS A 149 -6.58 -16.81 -2.79
N VAL A 150 -7.04 -15.94 -1.90
CA VAL A 150 -7.56 -16.31 -0.57
C VAL A 150 -8.97 -15.75 -0.37
N VAL A 151 -9.83 -16.53 0.30
CA VAL A 151 -11.20 -16.13 0.64
C VAL A 151 -11.20 -15.32 1.94
N ALA A 152 -10.54 -14.17 1.88
CA ALA A 152 -10.45 -13.20 2.96
C ALA A 152 -10.23 -11.80 2.37
N GLY A 153 -10.48 -10.77 3.17
CA GLY A 153 -10.30 -9.38 2.78
C GLY A 153 -11.16 -8.47 3.64
N TRP A 154 -10.64 -7.28 3.91
CA TRP A 154 -11.39 -6.25 4.64
C TRP A 154 -12.26 -5.42 3.71
N PHE A 155 -11.92 -5.32 2.42
CA PHE A 155 -12.67 -4.55 1.44
C PHE A 155 -14.09 -5.10 1.26
N ALA A 156 -15.07 -4.34 1.74
CA ALA A 156 -16.48 -4.65 1.61
C ALA A 156 -17.20 -3.51 0.90
N ARG A 157 -18.15 -3.85 0.04
CA ARG A 157 -19.08 -2.87 -0.51
C ARG A 157 -19.92 -2.35 0.65
N ARG A 158 -19.98 -1.02 0.87
CA ARG A 158 -20.86 -0.45 1.90
C ARG A 158 -22.30 -0.93 1.66
N PRO A 159 -23.03 -1.39 2.69
CA PRO A 159 -24.42 -1.77 2.51
C PRO A 159 -25.22 -0.56 2.03
N ARG A 160 -26.07 -0.76 1.01
CA ARG A 160 -26.96 0.29 0.47
C ARG A 160 -27.92 0.88 1.52
N SER A 161 -28.06 0.26 2.69
CA SER A 161 -28.90 0.74 3.79
C SER A 161 -28.24 1.81 4.68
N TYR A 162 -26.98 2.19 4.44
CA TYR A 162 -26.40 3.36 5.11
C TYR A 162 -26.94 4.65 4.45
N ARG A 163 -28.21 4.96 4.72
CA ARG A 163 -28.75 6.31 4.58
C ARG A 163 -28.09 7.10 5.72
N MET A 164 -27.28 8.12 5.41
CA MET A 164 -26.89 9.10 6.42
C MET A 164 -28.20 9.59 7.05
N ARG A 165 -28.43 9.26 8.32
CA ARG A 165 -29.35 10.06 9.12
C ARG A 165 -28.54 11.31 9.43
N ASP A 166 -28.90 12.38 8.76
CA ASP A 166 -28.37 13.71 9.00
C ASP A 166 -28.44 13.99 10.52
N VAL A 167 -27.32 14.47 11.06
CA VAL A 167 -27.23 15.06 12.40
C VAL A 167 -27.45 16.55 12.24
#